data_AF-A0A0R2VA75-F1
#
_entry.id   AF-A0A0R2VA75-F1
#
_cell.length_a   1.000
_cell.length_b   1.000
_cell.length_c   1.000
_cell.angle_alpha   90.00
_cell.angle_beta   90.00
_cell.angle_gamma   90.00
#
_symmetry.space_group_name_H-M   'P 1'
#
loop_
_entity.id
_entity.type
_entity.pdbx_description
1 polymer ?
#
loop_
_entity_poly.entity_id
_entity_poly.type
_entity_poly.pdbx_seq_one_letter_code
_entity_poly.pdbx_strand_id
1 'polypeptide(L)'
;MIQQKSLNNQQKLYVLGLFLITILLTQISLPFIPIGSLPDYFIAWAVALISVNNKYFSVMKIFFLGLVADILIGQLIGQYGFTFLLIYVLHFFISKMLAIQSNGQKTVLGVILVLSGLLIDYMTSATYEIDNYETSALLKIIFTIITFLIYRLIFEMKLKAI
;
A
#
# COMPACT_ATOMS: atom_id res chain seq x y z
N MET A 1 20.76 8.69 -17.18
CA MET A 1 19.32 8.89 -17.38
C MET A 1 18.65 7.52 -17.32
N ILE A 2 17.88 7.21 -16.27
CA ILE A 2 17.18 5.92 -16.18
C ILE A 2 15.97 6.02 -17.12
N GLN A 3 16.00 5.34 -18.26
CA GLN A 3 14.84 5.23 -19.14
C GLN A 3 13.71 4.54 -18.36
N GLN A 4 12.73 5.31 -17.93
CA GLN A 4 11.50 4.76 -17.35
C GLN A 4 10.72 4.13 -18.50
N LYS A 5 10.74 2.80 -18.59
CA LYS A 5 9.75 2.06 -19.39
C LYS A 5 8.38 2.49 -18.85
N SER A 6 7.46 2.92 -19.70
CA SER A 6 6.12 3.32 -19.27
C SER A 6 5.19 2.11 -19.27
N LEU A 7 4.27 2.01 -18.30
CA LEU A 7 3.21 1.01 -18.36
C LEU A 7 2.40 1.18 -19.64
N ASN A 8 2.01 0.07 -20.25
CA ASN A 8 1.03 0.13 -21.33
C ASN A 8 -0.34 0.55 -20.76
N ASN A 9 -1.27 0.94 -21.63
CA ASN A 9 -2.59 1.42 -21.19
C ASN A 9 -3.38 0.36 -20.43
N GLN A 10 -3.22 -0.92 -20.77
CA GLN A 10 -3.90 -2.04 -20.08
C GLN A 10 -3.41 -2.20 -18.64
N GLN A 11 -2.11 -2.12 -18.39
CA GLN A 11 -1.54 -2.22 -17.05
C GLN A 11 -1.89 -1.02 -16.17
N LYS A 12 -1.95 0.19 -16.75
CA LYS A 12 -2.45 1.38 -16.02
C LYS A 12 -3.90 1.20 -15.61
N LEU A 13 -4.75 0.74 -16.53
CA LEU A 13 -6.15 0.44 -16.26
C LEU A 13 -6.29 -0.62 -15.17
N TYR A 14 -5.42 -1.64 -15.19
CA TYR A 14 -5.41 -2.69 -14.18
C TYR A 14 -5.09 -2.16 -12.79
N VAL A 15 -4.03 -1.34 -12.65
CA VAL A 15 -3.65 -0.75 -11.36
C VAL A 15 -4.76 0.16 -10.83
N LEU A 16 -5.35 0.98 -11.70
CA LEU A 16 -6.46 1.86 -11.34
C LEU A 16 -7.73 1.09 -10.97
N GLY A 17 -8.07 0.03 -11.73
CA GLY A 17 -9.19 -0.85 -11.41
C GLY A 17 -9.01 -1.57 -10.09
N LEU A 18 -7.79 -2.06 -9.80
CA LEU A 18 -7.47 -2.67 -8.52
C LEU A 18 -7.61 -1.66 -7.37
N PHE A 19 -7.18 -0.41 -7.57
CA PHE A 19 -7.34 0.67 -6.61
C PHE A 19 -8.83 0.98 -6.32
N LEU A 20 -9.68 1.00 -7.35
CA LEU A 20 -11.13 1.14 -7.17
C LEU A 20 -11.74 -0.03 -6.39
N ILE A 21 -11.27 -1.26 -6.63
CA ILE A 21 -11.67 -2.43 -5.84
C ILE A 21 -11.19 -2.29 -4.39
N THR A 22 -9.99 -1.77 -4.15
CA THR A 22 -9.48 -1.47 -2.80
C THR A 22 -10.40 -0.51 -2.05
N ILE A 23 -10.92 0.54 -2.70
CA ILE A 23 -11.92 1.45 -2.11
C ILE A 23 -13.19 0.69 -1.72
N LEU A 24 -13.69 -0.22 -2.57
CA LEU A 24 -14.88 -1.00 -2.23
C LEU A 24 -14.63 -1.94 -1.04
N LEU A 25 -13.44 -2.56 -0.98
CA LEU A 25 -13.07 -3.47 0.10
C LEU A 25 -13.01 -2.78 1.47
N THR A 26 -12.60 -1.50 1.53
CA THR A 26 -12.60 -0.77 2.81
C THR A 26 -14.00 -0.51 3.37
N GLN A 27 -15.03 -0.55 2.53
CA GLN A 27 -16.42 -0.33 2.92
C GLN A 27 -17.14 -1.63 3.31
N ILE A 28 -16.52 -2.80 3.09
CA ILE A 28 -17.13 -4.09 3.37
C ILE A 28 -16.79 -4.54 4.79
N SER A 29 -17.82 -4.74 5.60
CA SER A 29 -17.70 -5.49 6.86
C SER A 29 -17.69 -6.99 6.56
N LEU A 30 -16.68 -7.71 7.04
CA LEU A 30 -16.65 -9.17 6.97
C LEU A 30 -17.36 -9.75 8.21
N PRO A 31 -18.31 -10.69 8.03
CA PRO A 31 -18.90 -11.38 9.18
C PRO A 31 -17.78 -12.10 9.95
N PHE A 32 -17.86 -12.06 11.28
CA PHE A 32 -16.89 -12.67 12.21
C PHE A 32 -15.53 -11.99 12.34
N ILE A 33 -15.24 -10.93 11.58
CA ILE A 33 -14.04 -10.10 11.78
C ILE A 33 -14.48 -8.77 12.41
N PRO A 34 -14.00 -8.43 13.61
CA PRO A 34 -14.24 -7.13 14.20
C PRO A 34 -13.80 -6.01 13.26
N ILE A 35 -14.62 -4.95 13.12
CA ILE A 35 -14.39 -3.86 12.16
C ILE A 35 -12.99 -3.24 12.36
N GLY A 36 -12.58 -3.05 13.61
CA GLY A 36 -11.26 -2.52 13.98
C GLY A 36 -10.06 -3.44 13.71
N SER A 37 -10.32 -4.68 13.30
CA SER A 37 -9.31 -5.67 12.96
C SER A 37 -9.18 -5.88 11.45
N LEU A 38 -10.04 -5.25 10.62
CA LEU A 38 -9.95 -5.34 9.17
C LEU A 38 -8.59 -4.83 8.68
N PRO A 39 -8.05 -5.41 7.60
CA PRO A 39 -6.75 -5.00 7.08
C PRO A 39 -6.78 -3.56 6.57
N ASP A 40 -5.63 -2.88 6.65
CA ASP A 40 -5.47 -1.64 5.90
C ASP A 40 -5.22 -1.96 4.42
N TYR A 41 -6.30 -1.97 3.65
CA TYR A 41 -6.27 -2.34 2.24
C TYR A 41 -5.43 -1.35 1.40
N PHE A 42 -5.36 -0.06 1.79
CA PHE A 42 -4.63 0.97 1.05
C PHE A 42 -3.12 0.85 1.24
N ILE A 43 -2.67 0.68 2.47
CA ILE A 43 -1.26 0.42 2.78
C ILE A 43 -0.82 -0.88 2.12
N ALA A 44 -1.61 -1.96 2.25
CA ALA A 44 -1.31 -3.23 1.60
C ALA A 44 -1.17 -3.10 0.08
N TRP A 45 -2.10 -2.37 -0.55
CA TRP A 45 -2.09 -2.11 -1.99
C TRP A 45 -0.88 -1.28 -2.42
N ALA A 46 -0.58 -0.19 -1.72
CA ALA A 46 0.52 0.71 -2.06
C ALA A 46 1.87 0.00 -1.92
N VAL A 47 2.09 -0.72 -0.83
CA VAL A 47 3.33 -1.47 -0.61
C VAL A 47 3.51 -2.55 -1.69
N ALA A 48 2.44 -3.25 -2.07
CA ALA A 48 2.49 -4.25 -3.13
C ALA A 48 2.85 -3.62 -4.49
N LEU A 49 2.23 -2.49 -4.85
CA LEU A 49 2.51 -1.77 -6.09
C LEU A 49 3.96 -1.28 -6.15
N ILE A 50 4.44 -0.67 -5.06
CA ILE A 50 5.81 -0.16 -4.94
C ILE A 50 6.83 -1.30 -5.05
N SER A 51 6.57 -2.42 -4.36
CA SER A 51 7.45 -3.58 -4.31
C SER A 51 7.62 -4.27 -5.66
N VAL A 52 6.56 -4.30 -6.49
CA VAL A 52 6.61 -4.92 -7.82
C VAL A 52 7.10 -3.95 -8.89
N ASN A 53 6.79 -2.65 -8.76
CA ASN A 53 6.78 -1.77 -9.93
C ASN A 53 7.31 -0.35 -9.72
N ASN A 54 8.29 -0.13 -8.83
CA ASN A 54 8.86 1.19 -8.53
C ASN A 54 9.39 1.99 -9.74
N LYS A 55 9.64 1.34 -10.89
CA LYS A 55 10.18 1.99 -12.09
C LYS A 55 9.13 2.78 -12.88
N TYR A 56 7.84 2.50 -12.66
CA TYR A 56 6.76 2.97 -13.53
C TYR A 56 5.85 4.02 -12.88
N PHE A 57 5.72 3.97 -11.55
CA PHE A 57 4.98 4.96 -10.78
C PHE A 57 5.97 5.92 -10.13
N SER A 58 5.92 7.18 -10.53
CA SER A 58 6.67 8.23 -9.85
C SER A 58 6.10 8.44 -8.45
N VAL A 59 6.96 8.89 -7.54
CA VAL A 59 6.61 9.32 -6.18
C VAL A 59 5.33 10.17 -6.18
N MET A 60 5.27 11.15 -7.09
CA MET A 60 4.13 12.07 -7.21
C MET A 60 2.81 11.35 -7.52
N LYS A 61 2.82 10.33 -8.40
CA LYS A 61 1.59 9.60 -8.74
C LYS A 61 1.06 8.80 -7.56
N ILE A 62 1.97 8.18 -6.79
CA ILE A 62 1.60 7.42 -5.60
C ILE A 62 1.08 8.35 -4.50
N PHE A 63 1.73 9.50 -4.29
CA PHE A 63 1.25 10.54 -3.38
C PHE A 63 -0.17 11.02 -3.74
N PHE A 64 -0.42 11.35 -5.02
CA PHE A 64 -1.76 11.76 -5.46
C PHE A 64 -2.81 10.66 -5.31
N LEU A 65 -2.45 9.38 -5.52
CA LEU A 65 -3.38 8.28 -5.26
C LEU A 65 -3.71 8.15 -3.78
N GLY A 66 -2.76 8.43 -2.88
CA GLY A 66 -3.01 8.53 -1.45
C GLY A 66 -4.00 9.65 -1.11
N LEU A 67 -3.82 10.85 -1.69
CA LEU A 67 -4.77 11.96 -1.50
C LEU A 67 -6.17 11.62 -2.03
N VAL A 68 -6.26 10.92 -3.17
CA VAL A 68 -7.54 10.45 -3.70
C VAL A 68 -8.18 9.43 -2.75
N ALA A 69 -7.39 8.53 -2.15
CA ALA A 69 -7.87 7.60 -1.14
C ALA A 69 -8.44 8.35 0.08
N ASP A 70 -7.71 9.34 0.60
CA ASP A 70 -8.15 10.17 1.73
C ASP A 70 -9.53 10.79 1.48
N ILE A 71 -9.71 11.41 0.30
CA ILE A 71 -10.96 12.05 -0.09
C ILE A 71 -12.11 11.03 -0.22
N LEU A 72 -11.86 9.88 -0.84
CA LEU A 72 -12.91 8.91 -1.17
C LEU A 72 -13.40 8.11 0.04
N ILE A 73 -12.54 7.90 1.04
CA ILE A 73 -12.91 7.19 2.28
C ILE A 73 -13.42 8.18 3.34
N GLY A 74 -13.24 9.48 3.13
CA GLY A 74 -13.57 10.51 4.12
C GLY A 74 -12.61 10.54 5.30
N GLN A 75 -11.35 10.16 5.07
CA GLN A 75 -10.27 10.23 6.06
C GLN A 75 -9.64 11.63 6.08
N LEU A 76 -8.73 11.87 7.02
CA LEU A 76 -7.96 13.11 7.09
C LEU A 76 -7.20 13.34 5.78
N ILE A 77 -7.49 14.45 5.10
CA ILE A 77 -6.84 14.80 3.84
C ILE A 77 -5.32 14.88 4.05
N GLY A 78 -4.58 14.03 3.36
CA GLY A 78 -3.12 13.97 3.46
C GLY A 78 -2.60 12.80 4.29
N GLN A 79 -3.44 12.04 5.00
CA GLN A 79 -3.00 10.89 5.80
C GLN A 79 -2.41 9.78 4.93
N TYR A 80 -3.20 9.16 4.05
CA TYR A 80 -2.69 8.17 3.10
C TYR A 80 -1.73 8.78 2.10
N GLY A 81 -1.94 10.05 1.69
CA GLY A 81 -0.97 10.79 0.88
C GLY A 81 0.44 10.75 1.49
N PHE A 82 0.57 11.15 2.75
CA PHE A 82 1.83 11.17 3.49
C PHE A 82 2.37 9.77 3.77
N THR A 83 1.51 8.84 4.20
CA THR A 83 1.89 7.43 4.43
C THR A 83 2.49 6.80 3.18
N PHE A 84 1.85 6.98 2.02
CA PHE A 84 2.34 6.44 0.75
C PHE A 84 3.65 7.07 0.31
N LEU A 85 3.81 8.38 0.52
CA LEU A 85 5.05 9.09 0.25
C LEU A 85 6.21 8.49 1.06
N LEU A 86 6.03 8.34 2.36
CA LEU A 86 7.06 7.78 3.25
C LEU A 86 7.38 6.32 2.92
N ILE A 87 6.37 5.48 2.66
CA ILE A 87 6.58 4.08 2.22
C ILE A 87 7.45 4.04 0.96
N TYR A 88 7.18 4.91 -0.01
CA TYR A 88 7.96 4.96 -1.25
C TYR A 88 9.42 5.35 -0.98
N VAL A 89 9.63 6.38 -0.16
CA VAL A 89 10.97 6.86 0.21
C VAL A 89 11.74 5.78 0.97
N LEU A 90 11.13 5.14 1.96
CA LEU A 90 11.73 4.01 2.71
C LEU A 90 12.09 2.86 1.78
N HIS A 91 11.19 2.47 0.88
CA HIS A 91 11.47 1.44 -0.11
C HIS A 91 12.69 1.80 -0.95
N PHE A 92 12.78 3.04 -1.46
CA PHE A 92 13.92 3.49 -2.26
C PHE A 92 15.24 3.43 -1.47
N PHE A 93 15.27 3.92 -0.24
CA PHE A 93 16.49 3.90 0.57
C PHE A 93 16.91 2.48 0.95
N ILE A 94 16.00 1.67 1.49
CA ILE A 94 16.33 0.32 1.97
C ILE A 94 16.73 -0.58 0.79
N SER A 95 16.02 -0.52 -0.34
CA SER A 95 16.37 -1.31 -1.52
C SER A 95 17.75 -0.95 -2.08
N LYS A 96 18.12 0.34 -2.04
CA LYS A 96 19.44 0.82 -2.46
C LYS A 96 20.55 0.44 -1.48
N MET A 97 20.32 0.60 -0.17
CA MET A 97 21.31 0.30 0.86
C MET A 97 21.60 -1.20 0.97
N LEU A 98 20.58 -2.05 0.89
CA LEU A 98 20.71 -3.50 1.04
C LEU A 98 20.90 -4.23 -0.30
N ALA A 99 21.01 -3.50 -1.42
CA ALA A 99 21.16 -4.05 -2.76
C ALA A 99 20.19 -5.21 -3.05
N ILE A 100 18.90 -5.00 -2.78
CA ILE A 100 17.88 -6.06 -2.83
C ILE A 100 17.68 -6.55 -4.27
N GLN A 101 17.89 -7.85 -4.48
CA GLN A 101 17.79 -8.47 -5.81
C GLN A 101 16.79 -9.63 -5.84
N SER A 102 16.78 -10.49 -4.82
CA SER A 102 15.97 -11.71 -4.85
C SER A 102 14.48 -11.45 -4.58
N ASN A 103 13.62 -12.34 -5.09
CA ASN A 103 12.18 -12.21 -4.85
C ASN A 103 11.82 -12.35 -3.35
N GLY A 104 12.56 -13.18 -2.61
CA GLY A 104 12.41 -13.35 -1.17
C GLY A 104 12.76 -12.07 -0.40
N GLN A 105 13.88 -11.42 -0.74
CA GLN A 105 14.27 -10.14 -0.12
C GLN A 105 13.24 -9.04 -0.38
N LYS A 106 12.65 -9.00 -1.59
CA LYS A 106 11.55 -8.08 -1.91
C LYS A 106 10.28 -8.36 -1.08
N THR A 107 9.99 -9.63 -0.80
CA THR A 107 8.90 -10.01 0.12
C THR A 107 9.14 -9.45 1.51
N VAL A 108 10.33 -9.69 2.06
CA VAL A 108 10.68 -9.26 3.41
C VAL A 108 10.65 -7.75 3.51
N LEU A 109 11.20 -7.03 2.52
CA LEU A 109 11.10 -5.58 2.46
C LEU A 109 9.63 -5.12 2.43
N GLY A 110 8.78 -5.76 1.62
CA GLY A 110 7.36 -5.45 1.59
C GLY A 110 6.69 -5.62 2.96
N VAL A 111 7.00 -6.68 3.70
CA VAL A 111 6.47 -6.86 5.07
C VAL A 111 6.96 -5.75 6.01
N ILE A 112 8.24 -5.38 5.95
CA ILE A 112 8.79 -4.27 6.75
C ILE A 112 8.08 -2.95 6.40
N LEU A 113 7.78 -2.73 5.12
CA LEU A 113 7.09 -1.52 4.66
C LEU A 113 5.62 -1.50 5.05
N VAL A 114 4.92 -2.65 5.09
CA VAL A 114 3.56 -2.74 5.64
C VAL A 114 3.56 -2.33 7.12
N LEU A 115 4.47 -2.88 7.91
CA LEU A 115 4.60 -2.54 9.33
C LEU A 115 4.91 -1.05 9.52
N SER A 116 5.82 -0.52 8.70
CA SER A 116 6.17 0.91 8.72
C SER A 116 4.98 1.78 8.34
N GLY A 117 4.22 1.39 7.31
CA GLY A 117 3.02 2.09 6.86
C GLY A 117 1.94 2.15 7.93
N LEU A 118 1.64 1.02 8.57
CA LEU A 118 0.68 0.95 9.67
C LEU A 118 1.12 1.81 10.87
N LEU A 119 2.42 1.84 11.17
CA LEU A 119 2.96 2.68 12.23
C LEU A 119 2.83 4.17 11.88
N ILE A 120 3.13 4.57 10.64
CA ILE A 120 2.96 5.96 10.20
C ILE A 120 1.50 6.37 10.31
N ASP A 121 0.60 5.54 9.79
CA ASP A 121 -0.85 5.76 9.83
C ASP A 121 -1.36 5.95 11.26
N TYR A 122 -0.96 5.05 12.17
CA TYR A 122 -1.28 5.16 13.59
C TYR A 122 -0.77 6.46 14.21
N MET A 123 0.49 6.84 13.95
CA MET A 123 1.08 8.07 14.49
C MET A 123 0.38 9.32 13.94
N THR A 124 -0.01 9.31 12.66
CA THR A 124 -0.78 10.41 12.07
C THR A 124 -2.17 10.50 12.69
N SER A 125 -2.90 9.39 12.84
CA SER A 125 -4.22 9.39 13.51
C SER A 125 -4.12 9.87 14.96
N ALA A 126 -3.13 9.40 15.71
CA ALA A 126 -2.93 9.80 17.11
C ALA A 126 -2.64 11.31 17.26
N THR A 127 -1.93 11.89 16.29
CA THR A 127 -1.62 13.34 16.30
C THR A 127 -2.88 14.21 16.12
N TYR A 128 -3.87 13.71 15.38
CA TYR A 128 -5.13 14.42 15.10
C TYR A 128 -6.30 13.92 15.95
N GLU A 129 -6.03 13.14 17.00
CA GLU A 129 -7.04 12.57 17.91
C GLU A 129 -8.17 11.83 17.17
N ILE A 130 -7.82 11.19 16.05
CA ILE A 130 -8.78 10.38 15.28
C ILE A 130 -8.95 9.05 16.02
N ASP A 131 -10.15 8.83 16.56
CA ASP A 131 -10.51 7.58 17.23
C ASP A 131 -10.50 6.42 16.22
N ASN A 132 -9.36 5.74 16.14
CA ASN A 132 -9.25 4.47 15.45
C ASN A 132 -9.85 3.42 16.35
N TYR A 133 -11.07 2.98 16.03
CA TYR A 133 -11.78 1.92 16.76
C TYR A 133 -11.09 0.55 16.52
N GLU A 134 -9.85 0.38 16.97
CA GLU A 134 -9.09 -0.86 16.80
C GLU A 134 -9.48 -1.88 17.88
N THR A 135 -10.13 -2.94 17.44
CA THR A 135 -10.52 -4.07 18.30
C THR A 135 -9.35 -5.02 18.56
N SER A 136 -8.40 -5.11 17.62
CA SER A 136 -7.15 -5.86 17.79
C SER A 136 -6.09 -5.44 16.77
N ALA A 137 -5.10 -4.69 17.22
CA ALA A 137 -3.96 -4.26 16.40
C ALA A 137 -3.19 -5.44 15.78
N LEU A 138 -3.02 -6.54 16.54
CA LEU A 138 -2.31 -7.73 16.06
C LEU A 138 -3.05 -8.38 14.89
N LEU A 139 -4.38 -8.54 14.98
CA LEU A 139 -5.17 -9.07 13.87
C LEU A 139 -5.14 -8.15 12.65
N LYS A 140 -5.23 -6.83 12.84
CA LYS A 140 -5.09 -5.84 11.76
C LYS A 140 -3.75 -6.00 11.05
N ILE A 141 -2.64 -6.14 11.78
CA ILE A 141 -1.31 -6.39 11.21
C ILE A 141 -1.29 -7.68 10.40
N ILE A 142 -1.76 -8.80 10.97
CA ILE A 142 -1.77 -10.10 10.29
C ILE A 142 -2.58 -10.02 8.99
N PHE A 143 -3.81 -9.51 9.04
CA PHE A 143 -4.65 -9.41 7.86
C PHE A 143 -4.06 -8.45 6.84
N THR A 144 -3.45 -7.34 7.25
CA THR A 144 -2.81 -6.39 6.32
C THR A 144 -1.64 -7.06 5.59
N ILE A 145 -0.83 -7.86 6.28
CA ILE A 145 0.26 -8.64 5.67
C ILE A 145 -0.31 -9.67 4.68
N ILE A 146 -1.36 -10.39 5.04
CA ILE A 146 -2.01 -11.37 4.13
C ILE A 146 -2.54 -10.66 2.88
N THR A 147 -3.26 -9.54 3.05
CA THR A 147 -3.78 -8.73 1.94
C THR A 147 -2.65 -8.19 1.06
N PHE A 148 -1.54 -7.76 1.64
CA PHE A 148 -0.35 -7.35 0.90
C PHE A 148 0.19 -8.50 0.02
N LEU A 149 0.30 -9.71 0.57
CA LEU A 149 0.79 -10.87 -0.18
C LEU A 149 -0.13 -11.20 -1.36
N ILE A 150 -1.45 -11.12 -1.16
CA ILE A 150 -2.45 -11.30 -2.22
C ILE A 150 -2.27 -10.24 -3.31
N TYR A 151 -2.24 -8.95 -2.95
CA TYR A 151 -2.05 -7.87 -3.93
C TYR A 151 -0.72 -7.98 -4.66
N ARG A 152 0.35 -8.37 -3.97
CA ARG A 152 1.63 -8.56 -4.62
C ARG A 152 1.58 -9.69 -5.64
N LEU A 153 1.00 -10.83 -5.30
CA LEU A 153 0.85 -11.95 -6.25
C LEU A 153 0.07 -11.50 -7.48
N ILE A 154 -1.03 -10.78 -7.27
CA ILE A 154 -1.85 -10.21 -8.34
C ILE A 154 -1.02 -9.28 -9.25
N PHE A 155 -0.26 -8.35 -8.67
CA PHE A 155 0.59 -7.45 -9.43
C PHE A 155 1.72 -8.18 -10.16
N GLU A 156 2.32 -9.21 -9.56
CA GLU A 156 3.34 -10.00 -10.24
C GLU A 156 2.76 -10.71 -11.47
N MET A 157 1.57 -11.31 -11.37
CA MET A 157 0.92 -11.96 -12.51
C MET A 157 0.58 -11.01 -13.67
N LYS A 158 0.25 -9.75 -13.38
CA LYS A 158 -0.27 -8.80 -14.40
C LYS A 158 0.72 -7.73 -14.84
N LEU A 159 1.74 -7.43 -14.02
CA LEU A 159 2.74 -6.40 -14.30
C LEU A 159 4.11 -6.97 -14.65
N LYS A 160 4.49 -8.17 -14.18
CA LYS A 160 5.73 -8.84 -14.63
C LYS A 160 5.55 -9.66 -15.91
N ALA A 161 4.33 -9.93 -16.36
CA ALA A 161 4.06 -10.70 -17.57
C ALA A 161 4.21 -9.87 -18.86
N ILE A 162 5.42 -9.31 -19.11
CA ILE A 162 5.97 -8.92 -20.43
C ILE A 162 7.50 -8.97 -20.35
#